data_AF-A0A5M6AHC9-F1
#
_entry.id   AF-A0A5M6AHC9-F1
#
_cell.length_a   1.000
_cell.length_b   1.000
_cell.length_c   1.000
_cell.angle_alpha   90.00
_cell.angle_beta   90.00
_cell.angle_gamma   90.00
#
_symmetry.space_group_name_H-M   'P 1'
#
loop_
_entity.id
_entity.type
_entity.pdbx_description
1 polymer ?
#
loop_
_entity_poly.entity_id
_entity_poly.type
_entity_poly.pdbx_seq_one_letter_code
_entity_poly.pdbx_strand_id
1 'polypeptide(L)'
;MDLGNSYFHLQNNAKAEHCFRIACNMVPGRILPQYYLFRFYAITMRNQEAITLGQSILFGDYQLEGSIAMQAKTHIKRYLSDIRMQTK
;
A
#
# COMPACT_ATOMS: atom_id res chain seq x y z
N MET A 1 -0.38 15.36 -9.72
CA MET A 1 0.02 14.98 -8.35
C MET A 1 -1.26 14.56 -7.63
N ASP A 2 -1.33 13.36 -7.06
CA ASP A 2 -2.51 12.94 -6.30
C ASP A 2 -2.51 13.56 -4.89
N LEU A 3 -3.71 13.83 -4.37
CA LEU A 3 -3.92 14.55 -3.11
C LEU A 3 -3.32 13.83 -1.89
N GLY A 4 -3.35 12.49 -1.89
CA GLY A 4 -2.78 11.68 -0.81
C GLY A 4 -1.26 11.88 -0.72
N ASN A 5 -0.55 11.77 -1.84
CA ASN A 5 0.88 12.04 -1.89
C ASN A 5 1.20 13.51 -1.57
N SER A 6 0.39 14.48 -2.00
CA SER A 6 0.59 15.89 -1.63
C SER A 6 0.52 16.09 -0.11
N TYR A 7 -0.48 15.52 0.58
CA TYR A 7 -0.54 15.59 2.03
C TYR A 7 0.63 14.86 2.70
N PHE A 8 1.07 13.74 2.15
CA PHE A 8 2.23 13.02 2.65
C PHE A 8 3.52 13.84 2.56
N HIS A 9 3.75 14.54 1.43
CA HIS A 9 4.88 15.46 1.28
C HIS A 9 4.84 16.64 2.25
N LEU A 10 3.64 17.08 2.63
CA LEU A 10 3.43 18.09 3.67
C LEU A 10 3.49 17.52 5.09
N GLN A 11 3.93 16.27 5.26
CA GLN A 11 3.99 15.54 6.54
C GLN A 11 2.63 15.43 7.25
N ASN A 12 1.53 15.67 6.54
CA ASN A 12 0.18 15.54 7.07
C ASN A 12 -0.31 14.10 6.90
N ASN A 13 0.26 13.20 7.71
CA ASN A 13 0.01 11.76 7.63
C ASN A 13 -1.48 11.41 7.79
N ALA A 14 -2.21 12.12 8.66
CA ALA A 14 -3.63 11.87 8.88
C ALA A 14 -4.47 12.14 7.61
N LYS A 15 -4.26 13.28 6.94
CA LYS A 15 -4.97 13.60 5.70
C LYS A 15 -4.52 12.73 4.53
N ALA A 16 -3.22 12.39 4.48
CA ALA A 16 -2.69 11.47 3.48
C ALA A 16 -3.38 10.10 3.56
N GLU A 17 -3.41 9.50 4.75
CA GLU A 17 -4.08 8.22 5.00
C GLU A 17 -5.56 8.29 4.63
N HIS A 18 -6.26 9.35 5.04
CA HIS A 18 -7.66 9.53 4.73
C HIS A 18 -7.92 9.52 3.21
N CYS A 19 -7.10 10.24 2.44
CA CYS A 19 -7.21 10.26 0.98
C CYS A 19 -6.94 8.89 0.36
N PHE A 20 -5.91 8.18 0.82
CA PHE A 20 -5.61 6.83 0.31
C PHE A 20 -6.73 5.84 0.63
N ARG A 21 -7.32 5.90 1.83
CA ARG A 21 -8.48 5.07 2.21
C ARG A 21 -9.71 5.37 1.36
N ILE A 22 -10.00 6.64 1.08
CA ILE A 22 -11.08 7.02 0.15
C ILE A 22 -10.83 6.40 -1.23
N ALA A 23 -9.62 6.50 -1.76
CA ALA A 23 -9.28 5.92 -3.06
C ALA A 23 -9.48 4.40 -3.09
N CYS A 24 -9.11 3.70 -2.01
CA CYS A 24 -9.35 2.26 -1.88
C CYS A 24 -10.84 1.90 -1.91
N ASN A 25 -11.69 2.73 -1.27
CA ASN A 25 -13.14 2.51 -1.23
C ASN A 25 -13.84 2.83 -2.56
N MET A 26 -13.32 3.81 -3.32
CA MET A 26 -13.90 4.20 -4.62
C MET A 26 -13.70 3.13 -5.69
N VAL A 27 -12.58 2.41 -5.64
CA VAL A 27 -12.19 1.41 -6.65
C VAL A 27 -11.60 0.16 -5.99
N PRO A 28 -12.40 -0.62 -5.24
CA PRO A 28 -11.90 -1.69 -4.37
C PRO A 28 -11.21 -2.83 -5.12
N GLY A 29 -11.59 -3.10 -6.38
CA GLY A 29 -11.00 -4.15 -7.21
C GLY A 29 -9.66 -3.78 -7.87
N ARG A 30 -9.10 -2.59 -7.61
CA ARG A 30 -7.85 -2.10 -8.21
C ARG A 30 -6.68 -2.21 -7.25
N ILE A 31 -5.54 -2.70 -7.74
CA ILE A 31 -4.31 -2.85 -6.93
C ILE A 31 -3.70 -1.49 -6.58
N LEU A 32 -3.70 -0.53 -7.50
CA LEU A 32 -2.89 0.68 -7.36
C LEU A 32 -3.25 1.55 -6.13
N PRO A 33 -4.54 1.83 -5.84
CA PRO A 33 -4.93 2.55 -4.62
C PRO A 33 -4.53 1.80 -3.34
N GLN A 34 -4.74 0.48 -3.34
CA GLN A 34 -4.36 -0.39 -2.21
C GLN A 34 -2.85 -0.36 -1.98
N TYR A 35 -2.08 -0.39 -3.07
CA TYR A 35 -0.63 -0.31 -3.04
C TYR A 35 -0.12 1.03 -2.49
N TYR A 36 -0.77 2.15 -2.82
CA TYR A 36 -0.39 3.45 -2.25
C TYR A 36 -0.65 3.53 -0.74
N LEU A 37 -1.78 2.99 -0.28
CA LEU A 37 -2.03 2.88 1.16
C LEU A 37 -1.01 1.96 1.85
N PHE A 38 -0.68 0.82 1.24
CA PHE A 38 0.38 -0.07 1.71
C PHE A 38 1.72 0.66 1.82
N ARG A 39 2.14 1.38 0.77
CA ARG A 39 3.39 2.15 0.77
C ARG A 39 3.40 3.20 1.86
N PHE A 40 2.29 3.90 2.05
CA PHE A 40 2.15 4.87 3.13
C PHE A 40 2.39 4.22 4.50
N TYR A 41 1.77 3.07 4.77
CA TYR A 41 2.00 2.34 6.02
C TYR A 41 3.45 1.87 6.18
N ALA A 42 4.06 1.34 5.11
CA ALA A 42 5.44 0.90 5.13
C ALA A 42 6.42 2.05 5.43
N ILE A 43 6.23 3.22 4.80
CA ILE A 43 7.11 4.39 5.00
C ILE A 43 6.90 5.02 6.38
N THR A 44 5.67 4.99 6.91
CA THR A 44 5.36 5.53 8.25
C THR A 44 5.63 4.54 9.40
N MET A 45 6.34 3.44 9.12
CA MET A 45 6.69 2.38 10.08
C MET A 45 5.48 1.73 10.77
N ARG A 46 4.30 1.82 10.14
CA ARG A 46 3.07 1.17 10.57
C ARG A 46 3.05 -0.26 10.05
N ASN A 47 3.99 -1.04 10.56
CA ASN A 47 4.35 -2.35 10.03
C ASN A 47 3.17 -3.33 10.07
N GLN A 48 2.37 -3.31 11.13
CA GLN A 48 1.23 -4.23 11.25
C GLN A 48 0.19 -3.97 10.15
N GLU A 49 -0.19 -2.71 9.91
CA GLU A 49 -1.11 -2.35 8.83
C GLU A 49 -0.51 -2.64 7.45
N ALA A 50 0.78 -2.36 7.26
CA ALA A 50 1.47 -2.68 6.02
C ALA A 50 1.49 -4.20 5.74
N ILE A 51 1.74 -5.03 6.76
CA ILE A 51 1.73 -6.49 6.64
C ILE A 51 0.33 -6.98 6.27
N THR A 52 -0.69 -6.59 7.04
CA THR A 52 -2.07 -7.03 6.81
C THR A 52 -2.55 -6.63 5.42
N LEU A 53 -2.35 -5.37 5.02
CA LEU A 53 -2.76 -4.90 3.69
C LEU A 53 -1.92 -5.54 2.57
N GLY A 54 -0.63 -5.71 2.77
CA GLY A 54 0.25 -6.39 1.83
C GLY A 54 -0.18 -7.83 1.55
N GLN A 55 -0.52 -8.59 2.60
CA GLN A 55 -1.08 -9.93 2.46
C GLN A 55 -2.41 -9.91 1.70
N SER A 56 -3.32 -8.99 2.04
CA SER A 56 -4.58 -8.81 1.31
C SER A 56 -4.34 -8.59 -0.19
N ILE A 57 -3.40 -7.73 -0.58
CA ILE A 57 -3.08 -7.44 -2.00
C ILE A 57 -2.50 -8.66 -2.72
N LEU A 58 -1.69 -9.47 -2.04
CA LEU A 58 -1.06 -10.65 -2.66
C LEU A 58 -2.04 -11.79 -2.90
N PHE A 59 -2.94 -12.05 -1.94
CA PHE A 59 -3.84 -13.19 -1.95
C PHE A 59 -5.27 -12.84 -2.38
N GLY A 60 -5.63 -11.57 -2.43
CA GLY A 60 -6.95 -11.11 -2.86
C GLY A 60 -7.13 -11.09 -4.38
N ASP A 61 -8.39 -11.17 -4.79
CA ASP A 61 -8.82 -11.09 -6.18
C ASP A 61 -8.93 -9.62 -6.61
N TYR A 62 -7.82 -9.10 -7.15
CA TYR A 62 -7.79 -7.79 -7.78
C TYR A 62 -7.64 -7.92 -9.29
N GLN A 63 -8.23 -6.97 -10.02
CA GLN A 63 -8.05 -6.87 -11.46
C GLN A 63 -6.56 -6.58 -11.75
N LEU A 64 -5.87 -7.59 -12.30
CA LEU A 64 -4.47 -7.53 -12.68
C LEU A 64 -4.34 -6.74 -13.98
N GLU A 65 -4.10 -5.43 -13.85
CA GLU A 65 -3.85 -4.56 -15.00
C GLU A 65 -2.36 -4.23 -15.12
N GLY A 66 -1.70 -4.95 -16.03
CA GLY A 66 -0.41 -4.57 -16.58
C GLY A 66 0.80 -4.70 -15.65
N SER A 67 1.92 -4.14 -16.11
CA SER A 67 3.23 -4.25 -15.46
C SER A 67 3.28 -3.58 -14.08
N ILE A 68 2.49 -2.52 -13.87
CA ILE A 68 2.46 -1.77 -12.61
C ILE A 68 1.92 -2.64 -11.46
N ALA A 69 0.85 -3.39 -11.71
CA ALA A 69 0.31 -4.32 -10.72
C ALA A 69 1.31 -5.40 -10.31
N MET A 70 2.09 -5.92 -11.27
CA MET A 70 3.14 -6.91 -11.00
C MET A 70 4.30 -6.32 -10.19
N GLN A 71 4.72 -5.10 -10.50
CA GLN A 71 5.75 -4.38 -9.73
C GLN A 71 5.29 -4.13 -8.29
N ALA A 72 4.03 -3.70 -8.10
CA ALA A 72 3.44 -3.52 -6.77
C ALA A 72 3.48 -4.81 -5.94
N LYS A 73 3.01 -5.93 -6.51
CA LYS A 73 3.08 -7.25 -5.84
C LYS A 73 4.52 -7.67 -5.55
N THR A 74 5.46 -7.39 -6.45
CA THR A 74 6.89 -7.69 -6.24
C THR A 74 7.47 -6.90 -5.08
N HIS A 75 7.16 -5.60 -4.99
CA HIS A 75 7.59 -4.74 -3.88
C HIS A 75 7.03 -5.23 -2.55
N ILE A 76 5.73 -5.57 -2.50
CA ILE A 76 5.08 -6.11 -1.30
C ILE A 76 5.75 -7.42 -0.84
N LYS A 77 6.02 -8.36 -1.77
CA LYS A 77 6.70 -9.62 -1.43
C LYS A 77 8.07 -9.42 -0.80
N ARG A 78 8.84 -8.45 -1.32
CA ARG A 78 10.17 -8.10 -0.75
C ARG A 78 10.01 -7.55 0.66
N TYR A 79 9.16 -6.55 0.85
CA TYR A 79 8.90 -5.96 2.17
C TYR A 79 8.50 -7.00 3.23
N LEU A 80 7.57 -7.91 2.90
CA LEU A 80 7.15 -8.98 3.82
C LEU A 80 8.27 -9.97 4.14
N SER A 81 9.15 -10.24 3.17
CA SER A 81 10.31 -11.12 3.38
C SER A 81 11.33 -10.47 4.31
N ASP A 82 11.60 -9.18 4.12
CA ASP A 82 12.57 -8.42 4.91
C ASP A 82 12.14 -8.31 6.38
N ILE A 83 10.85 -8.06 6.64
CA ILE A 83 10.31 -8.04 8.01
C ILE A 83 10.45 -9.40 8.69
N ARG A 84 10.16 -10.49 7.96
CA ARG A 84 10.27 -11.85 8.49
C ARG A 84 11.70 -12.19 8.89
N MET A 85 12.69 -11.67 8.16
CA MET A 85 14.11 -11.86 8.49
C MET A 85 14.56 -11.05 9.71
N GLN A 86 13.97 -9.88 9.96
CA GLN A 86 14.28 -9.04 11.13
C GLN A 86 13.71 -9.58 12.45
N THR A 87 12.75 -10.49 12.39
CA THR A 87 12.09 -11.07 13.58
C THR A 87 12.71 -12.43 13.99
N LYS A 88 13.79 -12.86 13.31
CA LYS A 88 14.59 -14.04 13.68
C LYS A 88 15.84 -13.63 14.42
#